data_AF-A0A847D9R9-F1
#
_entry.id   AF-A0A847D9R9-F1
#
_cell.length_a   1.000
_cell.length_b   1.000
_cell.length_c   1.000
_cell.angle_alpha   90.00
_cell.angle_beta   90.00
_cell.angle_gamma   90.00
#
_symmetry.space_group_name_H-M   'P 1'
#
loop_
_entity.id
_entity.type
_entity.pdbx_description
1 polymer ?
#
loop_
_entity_poly.entity_id
_entity_poly.type
_entity_poly.pdbx_seq_one_letter_code
_entity_poly.pdbx_strand_id
1 'polypeptide(L)'
;MLDAIDKELLKKVAELEGIPKGAYNIRKNGKLLNREVSANINIETNPQGNGIIITIKPGTKNESVHIPVIVSQAGLNDVVYNNFIVGEDSDVTIVAGCGIHCGSSEKQGHEGIHEFRVGKNAKMKYVEKHVAIGSGKGKRSLNPTTKVFLEQDAYAEMELSQIGGVDSANRLNEAELGPGSSMLITERVMTDGNQI
;
A
#
# COMPACT_ATOMS: atom_id res chain seq x y z
N MET A 1 -16.01 -9.00 10.51
CA MET A 1 -15.63 -10.33 9.97
C MET A 1 -15.46 -10.18 8.46
N LEU A 2 -14.43 -10.80 7.87
CA LEU A 2 -14.16 -10.73 6.43
C LEU A 2 -15.12 -11.66 5.67
N ASP A 3 -15.83 -11.12 4.69
CA ASP A 3 -16.69 -11.90 3.79
C ASP A 3 -15.89 -12.51 2.61
N ALA A 4 -16.56 -13.23 1.71
CA ALA A 4 -15.90 -13.90 0.58
C ALA A 4 -15.26 -12.91 -0.40
N ILE A 5 -15.89 -11.76 -0.63
CA ILE A 5 -15.40 -10.72 -1.52
C ILE A 5 -14.17 -10.04 -0.91
N ASP A 6 -14.21 -9.76 0.40
CA ASP A 6 -13.07 -9.23 1.12
C ASP A 6 -11.84 -10.14 0.97
N LYS A 7 -12.03 -11.46 1.12
CA LYS A 7 -10.96 -12.46 0.97
C LYS A 7 -10.44 -12.52 -0.47
N GLU A 8 -11.32 -12.44 -1.47
CA GLU A 8 -10.91 -12.39 -2.88
C GLU A 8 -10.04 -11.16 -3.16
N LEU A 9 -10.45 -9.99 -2.66
CA LEU A 9 -9.68 -8.76 -2.80
C LEU A 9 -8.32 -8.87 -2.10
N LEU A 10 -8.27 -9.32 -0.85
CA LEU A 10 -7.01 -9.52 -0.11
C LEU A 10 -6.06 -10.48 -0.84
N LYS A 11 -6.59 -11.57 -1.40
CA LYS A 11 -5.79 -12.50 -2.21
C LYS A 11 -5.22 -11.84 -3.46
N LYS A 12 -6.01 -11.01 -4.16
CA LYS A 12 -5.56 -10.31 -5.37
C LYS A 12 -4.51 -9.22 -5.08
N VAL A 13 -4.69 -8.45 -4.00
CA VAL A 13 -3.87 -7.25 -3.76
C VAL A 13 -2.68 -7.47 -2.83
N ALA A 14 -2.71 -8.51 -1.99
CA ALA A 14 -1.63 -8.77 -1.04
C ALA A 14 -1.20 -10.24 -1.01
N GLU A 15 -1.70 -11.08 -1.94
CA GLU A 15 -1.44 -12.54 -1.97
C GLU A 15 -1.76 -13.24 -0.64
N LEU A 16 -2.70 -12.65 0.12
CA LEU A 16 -3.10 -13.17 1.41
C LEU A 16 -4.23 -14.18 1.24
N GLU A 17 -3.93 -15.45 1.49
CA GLU A 17 -4.95 -16.50 1.66
C GLU A 17 -5.51 -16.55 3.09
N GLY A 18 -4.90 -15.82 4.02
CA GLY A 18 -5.27 -15.74 5.44
C GLY A 18 -4.63 -14.53 6.13
N ILE A 19 -4.59 -14.53 7.47
CA ILE A 19 -3.91 -13.48 8.24
C ILE A 19 -2.39 -13.60 7.99
N PRO A 20 -1.71 -12.51 7.57
CA PRO A 20 -0.27 -12.54 7.34
C PRO A 20 0.50 -12.87 8.64
N LYS A 21 1.64 -13.54 8.48
CA LYS A 21 2.61 -13.69 9.56
C LYS A 21 3.46 -12.42 9.63
N GLY A 22 3.75 -11.94 10.85
CA GLY A 22 4.54 -10.73 11.07
C GLY A 22 3.67 -9.48 11.23
N ALA A 23 4.24 -8.32 10.94
CA ALA A 23 3.56 -7.05 11.12
C ALA A 23 2.56 -6.78 9.99
N TYR A 24 1.36 -6.31 10.33
CA TYR A 24 0.34 -5.95 9.35
C TYR A 24 -0.65 -4.94 9.86
N ASN A 25 -1.32 -4.24 8.94
CA ASN A 25 -2.42 -3.34 9.23
C ASN A 25 -3.47 -3.42 8.11
N ILE A 26 -4.53 -4.21 8.34
CA ILE A 26 -5.62 -4.41 7.39
C ILE A 26 -6.68 -3.33 7.62
N ARG A 27 -7.07 -2.60 6.57
CA ARG A 27 -8.15 -1.61 6.60
C ARG A 27 -9.35 -2.06 5.76
N LYS A 28 -10.55 -1.72 6.23
CA LYS A 28 -11.79 -1.86 5.46
C LYS A 28 -12.65 -0.63 5.62
N ASN A 29 -13.09 -0.05 4.51
CA ASN A 29 -14.02 1.09 4.45
C ASN A 29 -13.58 2.26 5.34
N GLY A 30 -12.32 2.68 5.22
CA GLY A 30 -11.74 3.80 5.96
C GLY A 30 -11.42 3.52 7.44
N LYS A 31 -11.62 2.30 7.92
CA LYS A 31 -11.41 1.93 9.32
C LYS A 31 -10.37 0.82 9.46
N LEU A 32 -9.68 0.84 10.59
CA LEU A 32 -8.83 -0.28 11.00
C LEU A 32 -9.70 -1.52 11.22
N LEU A 33 -9.36 -2.62 10.54
CA LEU A 33 -9.99 -3.92 10.77
C LEU A 33 -9.16 -4.77 11.72
N ASN A 34 -7.86 -4.88 11.47
CA ASN A 34 -6.94 -5.63 12.32
C ASN A 34 -5.50 -5.12 12.17
N ARG A 35 -4.71 -5.22 13.24
CA ARG A 35 -3.30 -4.82 13.28
C ARG A 35 -2.50 -5.78 14.13
N GLU A 36 -1.29 -6.08 13.69
CA GLU A 36 -0.28 -6.79 14.47
C GLU A 36 1.07 -6.13 14.26
N VAL A 37 1.90 -6.15 15.30
CA VAL A 37 3.29 -5.67 15.27
C VAL A 37 4.25 -6.85 15.40
N SER A 38 5.50 -6.69 14.99
CA SER A 38 6.54 -7.70 15.24
C SER A 38 7.53 -7.19 16.29
N ALA A 39 8.52 -8.02 16.62
CA ALA A 39 9.63 -7.61 17.48
C ALA A 39 10.42 -6.42 16.88
N ASN A 40 10.42 -6.28 15.55
CA ASN A 40 11.25 -5.30 14.83
C ASN A 40 10.44 -4.26 14.05
N ILE A 41 9.14 -4.47 13.88
CA ILE A 41 8.26 -3.57 13.13
C ILE A 41 7.12 -3.12 14.04
N ASN A 42 7.10 -1.83 14.36
CA ASN A 42 6.01 -1.18 15.08
C ASN A 42 5.03 -0.52 14.10
N ILE A 43 3.74 -0.54 14.43
CA ILE A 43 2.70 0.16 13.67
C ILE A 43 1.80 0.94 14.62
N GLU A 44 1.81 2.25 14.49
CA GLU A 44 1.01 3.16 15.29
C GLU A 44 0.14 4.06 14.42
N THR A 45 -0.96 4.56 14.98
CA THR A 45 -1.77 5.56 14.28
C THR A 45 -1.04 6.89 14.34
N ASN A 46 -0.99 7.62 13.23
CA ASN A 46 -0.32 8.92 13.21
C ASN A 46 -1.04 9.93 14.13
N PRO A 47 -0.36 11.02 14.57
CA PRO A 47 -0.95 11.99 15.48
C PRO A 47 -2.23 12.66 14.96
N GLN A 48 -2.39 12.73 13.64
CA GLN A 48 -3.55 13.32 12.96
C GLN A 48 -4.75 12.36 12.89
N GLY A 49 -4.57 11.08 13.24
CA GLY A 49 -5.61 10.06 13.18
C GLY A 49 -6.02 9.63 11.77
N ASN A 50 -5.34 10.10 10.73
CA ASN A 50 -5.70 9.91 9.32
C ASN A 50 -4.77 8.92 8.59
N GLY A 51 -3.99 8.13 9.34
CA GLY A 51 -3.20 7.03 8.81
C GLY A 51 -2.25 6.48 9.85
N ILE A 52 -1.12 5.91 9.42
CA ILE A 52 -0.22 5.16 10.31
C ILE A 52 1.25 5.53 10.13
N ILE A 53 2.03 5.29 11.17
CA ILE A 53 3.49 5.31 11.13
C ILE A 53 3.97 3.88 11.33
N ILE A 54 4.80 3.41 10.41
CA ILE A 54 5.43 2.10 10.44
C ILE A 54 6.91 2.33 10.69
N THR A 55 7.42 1.85 11.82
CA THR A 55 8.82 1.99 12.19
C THR A 55 9.49 0.62 12.20
N ILE A 56 10.49 0.45 11.33
CA ILE A 56 11.30 -0.76 11.19
C ILE A 56 12.65 -0.49 11.84
N LYS A 57 13.02 -1.31 12.84
CA LYS A 57 14.27 -1.14 13.58
C LYS A 57 15.51 -1.28 12.67
N PRO A 58 16.63 -0.61 12.98
CA PRO A 58 17.91 -0.84 12.32
C PRO A 58 18.31 -2.31 12.28
N GLY A 59 18.93 -2.74 11.19
CA GLY A 59 19.42 -4.11 11.00
C GLY A 59 18.33 -5.17 10.83
N THR A 60 17.06 -4.79 10.64
CA THR A 60 15.95 -5.74 10.42
C THR A 60 16.12 -6.38 9.05
N LYS A 61 16.17 -7.72 8.98
CA LYS A 61 16.37 -8.46 7.72
C LYS A 61 15.33 -9.56 7.57
N ASN A 62 14.90 -9.81 6.33
CA ASN A 62 13.95 -10.87 5.97
C ASN A 62 12.59 -10.77 6.69
N GLU A 63 12.17 -9.57 7.08
CA GLU A 63 10.83 -9.31 7.58
C GLU A 63 10.00 -8.53 6.57
N SER A 64 8.69 -8.73 6.64
CA SER A 64 7.73 -8.02 5.79
C SER A 64 6.63 -7.36 6.61
N VAL A 65 6.14 -6.24 6.11
CA VAL A 65 4.92 -5.58 6.62
C VAL A 65 3.84 -5.54 5.54
N HIS A 66 2.61 -5.87 5.92
CA HIS A 66 1.46 -5.97 5.00
C HIS A 66 0.39 -4.93 5.35
N ILE A 67 0.02 -4.05 4.43
CA ILE A 67 -0.95 -2.96 4.68
C ILE A 67 -2.10 -2.92 3.66
N PRO A 68 -2.88 -4.00 3.46
CA PRO A 68 -3.94 -4.01 2.48
C PRO A 68 -5.17 -3.19 2.91
N VAL A 69 -5.84 -2.59 1.92
CA VAL A 69 -7.07 -1.81 2.07
C VAL A 69 -8.19 -2.40 1.21
N ILE A 70 -9.38 -2.49 1.79
CA ILE A 70 -10.62 -2.90 1.12
C ILE A 70 -11.62 -1.75 1.15
N VAL A 71 -12.18 -1.39 0.00
CA VAL A 71 -13.29 -0.45 -0.12
C VAL A 71 -14.47 -1.14 -0.80
N SER A 72 -15.50 -1.45 -0.03
CA SER A 72 -16.76 -2.03 -0.50
C SER A 72 -17.99 -1.18 -0.14
N GLN A 73 -17.81 -0.14 0.67
CA GLN A 73 -18.88 0.80 1.02
C GLN A 73 -19.18 1.73 -0.17
N ALA A 74 -20.42 1.73 -0.65
CA ALA A 74 -20.88 2.62 -1.71
C ALA A 74 -20.71 4.10 -1.32
N GLY A 75 -20.27 4.95 -2.26
CA GLY A 75 -20.13 6.39 -2.04
C GLY A 75 -18.90 6.81 -1.23
N LEU A 76 -18.05 5.87 -0.81
CA LEU A 76 -16.88 6.17 0.02
C LEU A 76 -15.68 6.57 -0.84
N ASN A 77 -15.05 7.71 -0.51
CA ASN A 77 -13.67 8.01 -0.88
C ASN A 77 -12.80 8.01 0.39
N ASP A 78 -11.85 7.09 0.51
CA ASP A 78 -10.96 6.97 1.66
C ASP A 78 -9.58 7.57 1.33
N VAL A 79 -9.10 8.50 2.15
CA VAL A 79 -7.76 9.10 2.01
C VAL A 79 -6.96 8.76 3.26
N VAL A 80 -5.77 8.19 3.09
CA VAL A 80 -4.94 7.72 4.20
C VAL A 80 -3.47 8.12 4.04
N TYR A 81 -2.85 8.58 5.12
CA TYR A 81 -1.46 9.06 5.14
C TYR A 81 -0.56 8.13 5.94
N ASN A 82 0.32 7.40 5.26
CA ASN A 82 1.17 6.40 5.88
C ASN A 82 2.65 6.76 5.74
N ASN A 83 3.37 6.74 6.85
CA ASN A 83 4.80 7.00 6.89
C ASN A 83 5.54 5.71 7.22
N PHE A 84 6.55 5.36 6.45
CA PHE A 84 7.43 4.23 6.66
C PHE A 84 8.82 4.73 7.00
N ILE A 85 9.34 4.31 8.14
CA ILE A 85 10.68 4.63 8.62
C ILE A 85 11.46 3.32 8.64
N VAL A 86 12.36 3.16 7.65
CA VAL A 86 13.21 1.97 7.51
C VAL A 86 14.57 2.28 8.12
N GLY A 87 14.90 1.63 9.24
CA GLY A 87 16.17 1.82 9.92
C GLY A 87 17.37 1.42 9.05
N GLU A 88 18.54 2.00 9.34
CA GLU A 88 19.80 1.68 8.67
C GLU A 88 20.12 0.18 8.65
N ASP A 89 20.88 -0.26 7.64
CA ASP A 89 21.32 -1.65 7.44
C ASP A 89 20.20 -2.70 7.36
N SER A 90 18.95 -2.28 7.16
CA SER A 90 17.79 -3.17 7.03
C SER A 90 17.66 -3.75 5.62
N ASP A 91 17.01 -4.90 5.50
CA ASP A 91 16.62 -5.54 4.24
C ASP A 91 15.20 -6.10 4.39
N VAL A 92 14.21 -5.33 3.92
CA VAL A 92 12.79 -5.55 4.25
C VAL A 92 11.87 -5.43 3.05
N THR A 93 10.73 -6.11 3.13
CA THR A 93 9.67 -6.05 2.12
C THR A 93 8.41 -5.39 2.67
N ILE A 94 7.87 -4.42 1.96
CA ILE A 94 6.62 -3.75 2.28
C ILE A 94 5.61 -4.13 1.21
N VAL A 95 4.48 -4.71 1.61
CA VAL A 95 3.41 -5.14 0.71
C VAL A 95 2.17 -4.30 0.99
N ALA A 96 1.77 -3.51 -0.01
CA ALA A 96 0.56 -2.73 0.01
C ALA A 96 -0.40 -3.19 -1.09
N GLY A 97 -1.68 -2.87 -0.90
CA GLY A 97 -2.63 -3.15 -1.94
C GLY A 97 -4.02 -2.62 -1.65
N CYS A 98 -4.67 -2.10 -2.68
CA CYS A 98 -5.97 -1.45 -2.59
C CYS A 98 -6.98 -2.17 -3.47
N GLY A 99 -8.00 -2.73 -2.84
CA GLY A 99 -9.08 -3.47 -3.49
C GLY A 99 -10.40 -2.73 -3.38
N ILE A 100 -11.04 -2.42 -4.51
CA ILE A 100 -12.42 -1.91 -4.53
C ILE A 100 -13.38 -3.03 -4.93
N HIS A 101 -14.49 -3.16 -4.21
CA HIS A 101 -15.68 -3.86 -4.68
C HIS A 101 -16.83 -2.88 -4.88
N CYS A 102 -17.17 -2.64 -6.14
CA CYS A 102 -18.26 -1.76 -6.53
C CYS A 102 -19.50 -2.56 -6.93
N GLY A 103 -20.50 -2.59 -6.05
CA GLY A 103 -21.78 -3.26 -6.27
C GLY A 103 -22.93 -2.33 -6.68
N SER A 104 -22.71 -1.01 -6.75
CA SER A 104 -23.78 -0.02 -6.96
C SER A 104 -23.43 1.01 -8.06
N SER A 105 -24.28 2.02 -8.23
CA SER A 105 -24.02 3.19 -9.08
C SER A 105 -23.22 4.29 -8.40
N GLU A 106 -23.00 4.18 -7.08
CA GLU A 106 -22.27 5.18 -6.31
C GLU A 106 -20.78 5.07 -6.56
N LYS A 107 -20.11 6.21 -6.71
CA LYS A 107 -18.66 6.27 -6.90
C LYS A 107 -17.94 5.79 -5.65
N GLN A 108 -16.79 5.17 -5.83
CA GLN A 108 -15.92 4.72 -4.75
C GLN A 108 -14.47 5.07 -5.08
N GLY A 109 -13.69 5.40 -4.06
CA GLY A 109 -12.30 5.72 -4.25
C GLY A 109 -11.43 5.46 -3.04
N HIS A 110 -10.13 5.37 -3.32
CA HIS A 110 -9.10 5.32 -2.30
C HIS A 110 -7.83 6.04 -2.75
N GLU A 111 -7.22 6.75 -1.81
CA GLU A 111 -5.98 7.50 -1.98
C GLU A 111 -5.02 7.10 -0.86
N GLY A 112 -4.12 6.16 -1.19
CA GLY A 112 -3.01 5.78 -0.35
C GLY A 112 -1.85 6.75 -0.55
N ILE A 113 -1.58 7.58 0.46
CA ILE A 113 -0.48 8.54 0.43
C ILE A 113 0.64 7.97 1.30
N HIS A 114 1.76 7.65 0.68
CA HIS A 114 2.88 6.96 1.30
C HIS A 114 4.13 7.84 1.28
N GLU A 115 4.77 7.99 2.44
CA GLU A 115 6.12 8.54 2.56
C GLU A 115 7.07 7.46 3.09
N PHE A 116 8.14 7.19 2.36
CA PHE A 116 9.19 6.24 2.75
C PHE A 116 10.45 7.01 3.10
N ARG A 117 10.99 6.80 4.30
CA ARG A 117 12.30 7.26 4.73
C ARG A 117 13.20 6.04 4.92
N VAL A 118 14.16 5.87 4.03
CA VAL A 118 15.02 4.68 3.97
C VAL A 118 16.42 5.05 4.44
N GLY A 119 16.80 4.54 5.61
CA GLY A 119 18.08 4.83 6.26
C GLY A 119 19.30 4.31 5.51
N LYS A 120 20.49 4.72 5.96
CA LYS A 120 21.77 4.36 5.33
C LYS A 120 21.93 2.86 5.11
N ASN A 121 22.50 2.48 3.96
CA ASN A 121 22.74 1.09 3.54
C ASN A 121 21.48 0.19 3.50
N ALA A 122 20.28 0.71 3.80
CA ALA A 122 19.08 -0.09 3.89
C ALA A 122 18.55 -0.42 2.50
N LYS A 123 17.97 -1.61 2.38
CA LYS A 123 17.31 -2.12 1.17
C LYS A 123 15.84 -2.30 1.46
N MET A 124 15.01 -1.64 0.66
CA MET A 124 13.57 -1.72 0.75
C MET A 124 13.01 -2.25 -0.57
N LYS A 125 12.26 -3.35 -0.50
CA LYS A 125 11.36 -3.74 -1.58
C LYS A 125 9.94 -3.32 -1.26
N TYR A 126 9.31 -2.56 -2.13
CA TYR A 126 7.90 -2.17 -2.03
C TYR A 126 7.10 -2.81 -3.16
N VAL A 127 6.06 -3.54 -2.80
CA VAL A 127 5.13 -4.17 -3.76
C VAL A 127 3.75 -3.60 -3.53
N GLU A 128 3.16 -3.01 -4.56
CA GLU A 128 1.80 -2.46 -4.51
C GLU A 128 0.93 -3.03 -5.61
N LYS A 129 -0.27 -3.49 -5.24
CA LYS A 129 -1.26 -3.98 -6.20
C LYS A 129 -2.62 -3.31 -6.05
N HIS A 130 -3.18 -2.89 -7.18
CA HIS A 130 -4.49 -2.28 -7.28
C HIS A 130 -5.44 -3.12 -8.12
N VAL A 131 -6.65 -3.32 -7.61
CA VAL A 131 -7.72 -3.98 -8.36
C VAL A 131 -9.06 -3.40 -7.97
N ALA A 132 -9.96 -3.31 -8.93
CA ALA A 132 -11.35 -3.03 -8.66
C ALA A 132 -12.25 -4.04 -9.37
N ILE A 133 -13.21 -4.59 -8.63
CA ILE A 133 -14.14 -5.63 -9.09
C ILE A 133 -15.59 -5.24 -8.75
N GLY A 134 -16.53 -6.08 -9.19
CA GLY A 134 -17.96 -5.90 -8.95
C GLY A 134 -18.71 -5.48 -10.21
N SER A 135 -20.03 -5.72 -10.21
CA SER A 135 -20.93 -5.44 -11.34
C SER A 135 -21.52 -4.03 -11.33
N GLY A 136 -21.21 -3.23 -10.30
CA GLY A 136 -21.67 -1.86 -10.15
C GLY A 136 -21.12 -0.95 -11.25
N LYS A 137 -21.88 0.09 -11.56
CA LYS A 137 -21.56 1.12 -12.56
C LYS A 137 -20.92 2.37 -11.93
N GLY A 138 -20.76 2.39 -10.61
CA GLY A 138 -20.08 3.46 -9.90
C GLY A 138 -18.62 3.56 -10.35
N LYS A 139 -18.15 4.80 -10.56
CA LYS A 139 -16.77 5.08 -10.92
C LYS A 139 -15.84 4.63 -9.78
N ARG A 140 -14.82 3.84 -10.12
CA ARG A 140 -13.80 3.34 -9.18
C ARG A 140 -12.50 4.11 -9.37
N SER A 141 -12.04 4.82 -8.35
CA SER A 141 -10.82 5.62 -8.42
C SER A 141 -9.76 5.12 -7.44
N LEU A 142 -8.52 4.92 -7.92
CA LEU A 142 -7.38 4.59 -7.06
C LEU A 142 -6.23 5.54 -7.39
N ASN A 143 -6.01 6.54 -6.53
CA ASN A 143 -5.01 7.59 -6.75
C ASN A 143 -3.88 7.48 -5.72
N PRO A 144 -2.92 6.56 -5.90
CA PRO A 144 -1.77 6.44 -5.01
C PRO A 144 -0.81 7.62 -5.18
N THR A 145 -0.21 8.04 -4.07
CA THR A 145 0.93 8.97 -4.08
C THR A 145 2.03 8.38 -3.23
N THR A 146 3.24 8.33 -3.78
CA THR A 146 4.42 7.83 -3.06
C THR A 146 5.54 8.86 -3.11
N LYS A 147 6.11 9.15 -1.94
CA LYS A 147 7.36 9.94 -1.79
C LYS A 147 8.43 9.06 -1.16
N VAL A 148 9.62 9.02 -1.74
CA VAL A 148 10.73 8.19 -1.25
C VAL A 148 11.94 9.06 -0.96
N PHE A 149 12.46 8.98 0.26
CA PHE A 149 13.69 9.62 0.68
C PHE A 149 14.72 8.53 0.98
N LEU A 150 15.79 8.47 0.18
CA LEU A 150 16.88 7.51 0.35
C LEU A 150 18.09 8.20 0.97
N GLU A 151 18.57 7.68 2.09
CA GLU A 151 19.84 8.11 2.66
C GLU A 151 21.03 7.50 1.91
N GLN A 152 22.24 7.79 2.37
CA GLN A 152 23.48 7.35 1.73
C GLN A 152 23.50 5.82 1.53
N ASP A 153 23.88 5.38 0.32
CA ASP A 153 24.03 3.97 -0.07
C ASP A 153 22.75 3.12 0.10
N ALA A 154 21.59 3.75 0.30
CA ALA A 154 20.30 3.07 0.40
C ALA A 154 19.77 2.63 -0.97
N TYR A 155 18.95 1.59 -0.97
CA TYR A 155 18.33 1.03 -2.17
C TYR A 155 16.82 0.86 -2.01
N ALA A 156 16.07 1.29 -3.02
CA ALA A 156 14.63 1.01 -3.11
C ALA A 156 14.27 0.31 -4.43
N GLU A 157 13.55 -0.80 -4.33
CA GLU A 157 12.92 -1.49 -5.44
C GLU A 157 11.40 -1.38 -5.29
N MET A 158 10.72 -0.80 -6.29
CA MET A 158 9.27 -0.65 -6.30
C MET A 158 8.65 -1.46 -7.44
N GLU A 159 7.72 -2.34 -7.10
CA GLU A 159 6.90 -3.11 -8.03
C GLU A 159 5.44 -2.68 -7.90
N LEU A 160 4.99 -1.83 -8.82
CA LEU A 160 3.67 -1.22 -8.80
C LEU A 160 2.80 -1.85 -9.90
N SER A 161 1.65 -2.41 -9.53
CA SER A 161 0.76 -3.08 -10.49
C SER A 161 -0.70 -2.66 -10.32
N GLN A 162 -1.32 -2.21 -11.40
CA GLN A 162 -2.78 -2.12 -11.51
C GLN A 162 -3.29 -3.28 -12.37
N ILE A 163 -4.02 -4.19 -11.73
CA ILE A 163 -4.45 -5.46 -12.30
C ILE A 163 -5.67 -5.28 -13.22
N GLY A 164 -6.54 -4.30 -12.93
CA GLY A 164 -7.67 -3.95 -13.80
C GLY A 164 -8.92 -3.49 -13.06
N GLY A 165 -9.90 -3.02 -13.82
CA GLY A 165 -11.23 -2.61 -13.36
C GLY A 165 -11.30 -1.26 -12.65
N VAL A 166 -10.19 -0.50 -12.64
CA VAL A 166 -10.08 0.84 -12.06
C VAL A 166 -10.42 1.86 -13.14
N ASP A 167 -11.46 2.67 -12.90
CA ASP A 167 -11.94 3.66 -13.88
C ASP A 167 -11.05 4.87 -13.99
N SER A 168 -10.39 5.25 -12.89
CA SER A 168 -9.43 6.33 -12.92
C SER A 168 -8.31 6.18 -11.91
N ALA A 169 -7.09 6.50 -12.33
CA ALA A 169 -5.92 6.48 -11.45
C ALA A 169 -4.97 7.63 -11.78
N ASN A 170 -4.89 8.62 -10.90
CA ASN A 170 -3.81 9.60 -10.92
C ASN A 170 -2.71 9.13 -9.96
N ARG A 171 -1.56 8.76 -10.53
CA ARG A 171 -0.43 8.18 -9.79
C ARG A 171 0.73 9.16 -9.76
N LEU A 172 1.29 9.39 -8.58
CA LEU A 172 2.46 10.24 -8.40
C LEU A 172 3.54 9.50 -7.61
N ASN A 173 4.75 9.42 -8.17
CA ASN A 173 5.93 8.93 -7.49
C ASN A 173 7.00 10.03 -7.49
N GLU A 174 7.48 10.42 -6.31
CA GLU A 174 8.56 11.38 -6.11
C GLU A 174 9.69 10.73 -5.33
N ALA A 175 10.95 11.05 -5.65
CA ALA A 175 12.10 10.50 -4.95
C ALA A 175 13.21 11.53 -4.74
N GLU A 176 13.82 11.52 -3.56
CA GLU A 176 15.04 12.24 -3.21
C GLU A 176 16.13 11.23 -2.85
N LEU A 177 17.24 11.27 -3.59
CA LEU A 177 18.32 10.28 -3.50
C LEU A 177 19.57 10.89 -2.86
N GLY A 178 19.98 10.32 -1.73
CA GLY A 178 21.26 10.59 -1.09
C GLY A 178 22.44 10.02 -1.89
N PRO A 179 23.69 10.37 -1.51
CA PRO A 179 24.89 9.90 -2.21
C PRO A 179 24.98 8.37 -2.26
N GLY A 180 25.31 7.81 -3.42
CA GLY A 180 25.46 6.35 -3.59
C GLY A 180 24.15 5.56 -3.56
N SER A 181 23.02 6.20 -3.26
CA SER A 181 21.71 5.54 -3.25
C SER A 181 21.21 5.26 -4.68
N SER A 182 20.33 4.27 -4.80
CA SER A 182 19.71 3.95 -6.09
C SER A 182 18.28 3.46 -5.92
N MET A 183 17.48 3.66 -6.96
CA MET A 183 16.07 3.31 -6.98
C MET A 183 15.70 2.65 -8.31
N LEU A 184 14.95 1.56 -8.23
CA LEU A 184 14.35 0.90 -9.37
C LEU A 184 12.83 0.90 -9.22
N ILE A 185 12.12 1.42 -10.22
CA ILE A 185 10.66 1.38 -10.26
C ILE A 185 10.23 0.58 -11.49
N THR A 186 9.41 -0.44 -11.26
CA THR A 186 8.70 -1.15 -12.31
C THR A 186 7.21 -0.95 -12.12
N GLU A 187 6.56 -0.36 -13.12
CA GLU A 187 5.14 -0.10 -13.11
C GLU A 187 4.42 -0.84 -14.24
N ARG A 188 3.32 -1.51 -13.90
CA ARG A 188 2.45 -2.23 -14.83
C ARG A 188 1.02 -1.74 -14.65
N VAL A 189 0.41 -1.21 -15.70
CA VAL A 189 -0.96 -0.69 -15.65
C VAL A 189 -1.80 -1.40 -16.69
N MET A 190 -2.78 -2.16 -16.24
CA MET A 190 -3.85 -2.68 -17.09
C MET A 190 -5.02 -1.71 -17.07
N THR A 191 -5.38 -1.23 -18.26
CA THR A 191 -6.61 -0.46 -18.51
C THR A 191 -7.47 -1.21 -19.52
N ASP A 192 -8.78 -0.95 -19.48
CA ASP A 192 -9.75 -1.47 -20.42
C ASP A 192 -10.78 -0.39 -20.78
N GLY A 193 -11.25 -0.38 -22.03
CA GLY A 193 -12.23 0.59 -22.52
C GLY A 193 -11.79 2.05 -22.34
N ASN A 194 -12.53 2.79 -21.50
CA ASN A 194 -12.36 4.24 -21.31
C ASN A 194 -11.71 4.61 -19.96
N GLN A 195 -10.95 3.68 -19.36
CA GLN A 195 -10.24 3.91 -18.11
C GLN A 195 -9.08 4.90 -18.31
N ILE A 196 -8.89 5.83 -17.36
CA ILE A 196 -7.90 6.94 -17.45
C ILE A 196 -7.01 7.03 -16.22
#